data_AF-A0A522W0D5-F1
#
_entry.id   AF-A0A522W0D5-F1
#
_cell.length_a   1.000
_cell.length_b   1.000
_cell.length_c   1.000
_cell.angle_alpha   90.00
_cell.angle_beta   90.00
_cell.angle_gamma   90.00
#
_symmetry.space_group_name_H-M   'P 1'
#
loop_
_entity.id
_entity.type
_entity.pdbx_description
1 polymer ?
#
loop_
_entity_poly.entity_id
_entity_poly.type
_entity_poly.pdbx_seq_one_letter_code
_entity_poly.pdbx_strand_id
1 'polypeptide(L)'
;MASIKKRAWQTAAGEARTAWQVDFVDAAGGRQRKQFATKREADAFRVEIEGQLRAGTFRPDAAKVSIKEVCEAYLEHAEGR
;
A
#
# COMPACT_ATOMS: atom_id res chain seq x y z
N MET A 1 -2.04 7.61 11.27
CA MET A 1 -3.46 7.20 11.38
C MET A 1 -3.98 7.00 9.96
N ALA A 2 -4.61 5.86 9.67
CA ALA A 2 -5.14 5.58 8.33
C ALA A 2 -6.55 6.18 8.18
N SER A 3 -6.81 6.87 7.08
CA SER A 3 -8.07 7.55 6.79
C SER A 3 -8.73 6.95 5.55
N ILE A 4 -10.04 6.68 5.61
CA ILE A 4 -10.81 6.19 4.47
C ILE A 4 -11.66 7.33 3.91
N LYS A 5 -11.59 7.53 2.59
CA LYS A 5 -12.41 8.52 1.88
C LYS A 5 -13.12 7.86 0.70
N LYS A 6 -14.42 8.11 0.57
CA LYS A 6 -15.19 7.77 -0.63
C LYS A 6 -14.86 8.78 -1.73
N ARG A 7 -14.50 8.31 -2.91
CA ARG A 7 -14.27 9.12 -4.11
C ARG A 7 -15.29 8.72 -5.18
N ALA A 8 -16.10 9.67 -5.60
CA ALA A 8 -16.95 9.54 -6.78
C ALA A 8 -16.40 10.47 -7.86
N TRP A 9 -16.25 9.97 -9.09
CA TRP A 9 -15.87 10.78 -10.24
C TRP A 9 -16.59 10.29 -11.50
N GLN A 10 -16.72 11.18 -12.47
CA GLN A 10 -17.21 10.83 -13.80
C GLN A 10 -16.02 10.53 -14.70
N THR A 11 -16.12 9.45 -15.49
CA THR A 11 -15.16 9.19 -16.56
C THR A 11 -15.38 10.16 -17.72
N ALA A 12 -14.39 10.31 -18.59
CA ALA A 12 -14.55 11.09 -19.82
C ALA A 12 -15.70 10.58 -20.72
N ALA A 13 -16.14 9.33 -20.52
CA ALA A 13 -17.27 8.70 -21.20
C ALA A 13 -18.63 8.89 -20.47
N GLY A 14 -18.68 9.65 -19.37
CA GLY A 14 -19.90 9.93 -18.61
C GLY A 14 -20.32 8.87 -17.59
N GLU A 15 -19.53 7.79 -17.41
CA GLU A 15 -19.83 6.77 -16.40
C GLU A 15 -19.50 7.27 -14.99
N ALA A 16 -20.46 7.19 -14.08
CA ALA A 16 -20.24 7.46 -12.67
C ALA A 16 -19.50 6.29 -12.02
N ARG A 17 -18.24 6.52 -11.60
CA ARG A 17 -17.45 5.55 -10.85
C ARG A 17 -17.34 5.96 -9.40
N THR A 18 -17.44 4.97 -8.53
CA THR A 18 -17.21 5.13 -7.09
C THR A 18 -16.10 4.20 -6.65
N ALA A 19 -15.12 4.73 -5.93
CA ALA A 19 -14.08 3.95 -5.27
C ALA A 19 -13.85 4.46 -3.85
N TRP A 20 -13.19 3.63 -3.05
CA TRP A 20 -12.83 3.90 -1.67
C TRP A 20 -11.32 3.99 -1.58
N GLN A 21 -10.81 5.12 -1.09
CA GLN A 21 -9.38 5.37 -0.99
C GLN A 21 -8.97 5.35 0.48
N VAL A 22 -7.91 4.61 0.80
CA VAL A 22 -7.23 4.60 2.09
C VAL A 22 -5.95 5.42 1.96
N ASP A 23 -5.83 6.47 2.77
CA ASP A 23 -4.65 7.33 2.87
C ASP A 23 -4.01 7.10 4.24
N PHE A 24 -2.72 6.77 4.28
CA PHE A 24 -1.99 6.58 5.52
C PHE A 24 -0.54 7.04 5.38
N VAL A 25 0.07 7.34 6.51
CA VAL A 25 1.49 7.72 6.60
C VAL A 25 2.26 6.51 7.09
N ASP A 26 3.30 6.11 6.37
CA ASP A 26 4.21 5.06 6.78
C ASP A 26 5.18 5.54 7.88
N ALA A 27 5.91 4.59 8.47
CA ALA A 27 6.89 4.90 9.53
C ALA A 27 8.05 5.77 9.03
N ALA A 28 8.31 5.81 7.72
CA ALA A 28 9.35 6.63 7.08
C ALA A 28 8.84 8.04 6.72
N GLY A 29 7.58 8.37 7.03
CA GLY A 29 6.95 9.67 6.72
C GLY A 29 6.38 9.77 5.31
N GLY A 30 6.45 8.71 4.51
CA GLY A 30 5.85 8.61 3.19
C GLY A 30 4.33 8.51 3.27
N ARG A 31 3.63 9.33 2.46
CA ARG A 31 2.18 9.22 2.31
C ARG A 31 1.84 8.15 1.29
N GLN A 32 1.20 7.08 1.74
CA GLN A 32 0.73 5.99 0.92
C GLN A 32 -0.77 6.10 0.69
N ARG A 33 -1.18 5.82 -0.55
CA ARG A 33 -2.58 5.87 -0.98
C ARG A 33 -2.92 4.60 -1.75
N LYS A 34 -3.98 3.91 -1.31
CA LYS A 34 -4.50 2.73 -2.01
C LYS A 34 -5.99 2.87 -2.24
N GLN A 35 -6.46 2.42 -3.41
CA GLN A 35 -7.85 2.56 -3.84
C GLN A 35 -8.48 1.18 -4.06
N PHE A 36 -9.74 1.06 -3.63
CA PHE A 36 -10.55 -0.16 -3.59
C PHE A 36 -11.92 0.07 -4.22
N ALA A 37 -12.54 -0.98 -4.75
CA ALA A 37 -13.86 -0.89 -5.35
C ALA A 37 -14.96 -0.78 -4.28
N THR A 38 -14.82 -1.51 -3.18
CA THR A 38 -15.85 -1.57 -2.13
C THR A 38 -15.37 -0.96 -0.80
N LYS A 39 -16.34 -0.50 0.01
CA LYS A 39 -16.05 0.03 1.36
C LYS A 39 -15.45 -1.05 2.26
N ARG A 40 -15.98 -2.26 2.16
CA ARG A 40 -15.58 -3.40 2.98
C ARG A 40 -14.11 -3.76 2.78
N GLU A 41 -13.63 -3.77 1.55
CA GLU A 41 -12.21 -4.01 1.25
C GLU A 41 -11.32 -2.89 1.81
N ALA A 42 -11.76 -1.64 1.70
CA ALA A 42 -11.03 -0.50 2.26
C ALA A 42 -10.96 -0.55 3.80
N ASP A 43 -12.05 -0.95 4.47
CA ASP A 43 -12.09 -1.13 5.93
C ASP A 43 -11.18 -2.29 6.38
N ALA A 44 -11.21 -3.43 5.68
CA ALA A 44 -10.32 -4.56 5.97
C ALA A 44 -8.84 -4.18 5.82
N PHE A 45 -8.50 -3.50 4.72
CA PHE A 45 -7.14 -3.02 4.48
C PHE A 45 -6.69 -1.99 5.51
N ARG A 46 -7.58 -1.09 5.95
CA ARG A 46 -7.27 -0.13 7.00
C ARG A 46 -6.86 -0.83 8.30
N VAL A 47 -7.61 -1.82 8.74
CA VAL A 47 -7.33 -2.58 9.98
C VAL A 47 -5.99 -3.30 9.87
N GLU A 48 -5.72 -3.94 8.73
CA GLU A 48 -4.44 -4.62 8.46
C GLU A 48 -3.26 -3.65 8.54
N ILE A 49 -3.35 -2.51 7.85
CA ILE A 49 -2.28 -1.51 7.80
C ILE A 49 -2.10 -0.82 9.16
N GLU A 50 -3.17 -0.53 9.89
CA GLU A 50 -3.03 0.00 11.25
C GLU A 50 -2.30 -1.00 12.17
N GLY A 51 -2.52 -2.30 12.01
CA GLY A 51 -1.76 -3.35 12.69
C GLY A 51 -0.27 -3.36 12.30
N GLN A 52 0.03 -3.35 11.01
CA GLN A 52 1.40 -3.36 10.49
C GLN A 52 2.18 -2.08 10.86
N LEU A 53 1.52 -0.91 10.84
CA LEU A 53 2.12 0.36 11.26
C LEU A 53 2.43 0.36 12.76
N ARG A 54 1.52 -0.18 13.60
CA ARG A 54 1.77 -0.33 15.04
C ARG A 54 2.92 -1.31 15.33
N ALA A 55 2.98 -2.40 14.58
CA ALA A 55 4.06 -3.39 14.71
C ALA A 55 5.41 -2.90 14.13
N GLY A 56 5.42 -1.79 13.37
CA GLY A 56 6.62 -1.30 12.67
C GLY A 56 7.09 -2.19 11.52
N THR A 57 6.26 -3.15 11.07
CA THR A 57 6.61 -4.14 10.04
C THR A 57 6.16 -3.74 8.64
N PHE A 58 5.47 -2.60 8.51
CA PHE A 58 5.02 -2.10 7.21
C PHE A 58 6.23 -1.85 6.28
N ARG A 59 6.38 -2.69 5.26
CA ARG A 59 7.37 -2.55 4.20
C ARG A 59 6.66 -2.33 2.86
N PRO A 60 6.68 -1.12 2.30
CA PRO A 60 6.01 -0.84 1.02
C PRO A 60 6.56 -1.67 -0.14
N ASP A 61 7.83 -2.09 -0.07
CA ASP A 61 8.50 -2.85 -1.12
C ASP A 61 8.39 -4.37 -0.97
N ALA A 62 7.87 -4.89 0.15
CA ALA A 62 7.74 -6.33 0.35
C ALA A 62 6.80 -7.01 -0.67
N ALA A 63 5.87 -6.26 -1.26
CA ALA A 63 5.00 -6.75 -2.33
C ALA A 63 5.67 -6.73 -3.72
N LYS A 64 6.79 -6.03 -3.88
CA LYS A 64 7.45 -5.80 -5.18
C LYS A 64 8.72 -6.61 -5.36
N VAL A 65 9.32 -7.09 -4.27
CA VAL A 65 10.61 -7.80 -4.32
C VAL A 65 10.36 -9.30 -4.27
N SER A 66 10.73 -9.98 -5.34
CA SER A 66 10.75 -11.44 -5.44
C SER A 66 11.90 -12.04 -4.64
N ILE A 67 11.77 -13.29 -4.20
CA ILE A 67 12.85 -14.00 -3.48
C ILE A 67 14.14 -14.03 -4.31
N LYS A 68 14.01 -14.13 -5.64
CA LYS A 68 15.15 -14.11 -6.58
C LYS A 68 15.94 -12.80 -6.50
N GLU A 69 15.26 -11.66 -6.52
CA GLU A 69 15.89 -10.34 -6.43
C GLU A 69 16.60 -10.13 -5.08
N VAL A 70 16.04 -10.65 -3.99
CA VAL A 70 16.71 -10.62 -2.67
C VAL A 70 17.99 -11.47 -2.68
N CYS A 71 17.94 -12.67 -3.26
CA CYS A 71 19.11 -13.54 -3.37
C CYS A 71 20.21 -12.93 -4.25
N GLU A 72 19.85 -12.31 -5.38
CA GLU A 72 20.79 -11.61 -6.26
C GLU A 72 21.45 -10.42 -5.56
N ALA A 73 20.68 -9.57 -4.89
CA ALA A 73 21.22 -8.44 -4.13
C ALA A 73 22.15 -8.89 -2.99
N TYR A 74 21.87 -10.03 -2.36
CA TYR A 74 22.73 -10.58 -1.31
C TYR A 74 24.05 -11.10 -1.85
N LEU A 75 24.03 -11.81 -2.99
CA LEU A 75 25.25 -12.31 -3.64
C LEU A 75 26.13 -11.16 -4.11
N GLU A 76 25.55 -10.12 -4.72
CA GLU A 76 26.28 -8.92 -5.15
C GLU A 76 26.93 -8.19 -3.96
N HIS A 77 26.23 -8.11 -2.81
CA HIS A 77 26.81 -7.56 -1.58
C HIS A 77 27.94 -8.42 -1.01
N ALA A 78 27.87 -9.75 -1.16
CA ALA A 78 28.87 -10.68 -0.65
C ALA A 78 30.14 -10.73 -1.52
N GLU A 79 30.01 -10.55 -2.84
CA GLU A 79 31.15 -10.51 -3.77
C GLU A 79 31.92 -9.18 -3.73
N GLY A 80 31.25 -8.09 -3.32
CA GLY A 80 31.88 -6.78 -3.16
C GLY A 80 32.70 -6.58 -1.88
N ARG A 81 32.84 -7.61 -1.04
CA ARG A 81 33.55 -7.57 0.25
C ARG A 81 34.82 -8.40 0.21
#